data_AF-A0A2K3MAX9-F1
#
_entry.id   AF-A0A2K3MAX9-F1
#
_cell.length_a   1.000
_cell.length_b   1.000
_cell.length_c   1.000
_cell.angle_alpha   90.00
_cell.angle_beta   90.00
_cell.angle_gamma   90.00
#
_symmetry.space_group_name_H-M   'P 1'
#
loop_
_entity.id
_entity.type
_entity.pdbx_description
1 polymer ?
#
loop_
_entity_poly.entity_id
_entity_poly.type
_entity_poly.pdbx_seq_one_letter_code
_entity_poly.pdbx_strand_id
1 'polypeptide(L)'
;MPLSDKIKELGLDVPVPGTYQYWARAPHGTRWDEYYAWGLHQIAKAVSFLNNDCKLVHGNVCLASVVVTQTLDWKLHAFDVLSEFDGSNETSSTQML
;
A
#
# COMPACT_ATOMS: atom_id res chain seq x y z
N MET A 1 -15.49 -20.80 0.95
CA MET A 1 -16.11 -19.70 1.71
C MET A 1 -16.32 -18.50 0.78
N PRO A 2 -17.56 -18.04 0.58
CA PRO A 2 -17.87 -16.84 -0.20
C PRO A 2 -17.16 -15.58 0.31
N LEU A 3 -16.90 -14.62 -0.58
CA LEU A 3 -16.22 -13.34 -0.28
C LEU A 3 -16.94 -12.53 0.82
N SER A 4 -18.27 -12.62 0.87
CA SER A 4 -19.12 -12.00 1.91
C SER A 4 -18.77 -12.48 3.31
N ASP A 5 -18.37 -13.74 3.42
CA ASP A 5 -18.15 -14.36 4.73
C ASP A 5 -16.75 -14.01 5.24
N LYS A 6 -15.76 -13.82 4.34
CA LYS A 6 -14.45 -13.25 4.71
C LYS A 6 -14.56 -11.81 5.20
N ILE A 7 -15.44 -11.01 4.59
CA ILE A 7 -15.70 -9.61 4.99
C ILE A 7 -16.35 -9.56 6.38
N LYS A 8 -17.30 -10.45 6.67
CA LYS A 8 -17.91 -10.60 8.01
C LYS A 8 -16.89 -11.04 9.05
N GLU A 9 -16.01 -11.99 8.70
CA GLU A 9 -14.96 -12.50 9.59
C GLU A 9 -13.83 -11.48 9.85
N LEU A 10 -13.75 -10.42 9.04
CA LEU A 10 -12.86 -9.27 9.25
C LEU A 10 -13.48 -8.21 10.17
N GLY A 11 -14.77 -8.28 10.50
CA GLY A 11 -15.46 -7.28 11.34
C GLY A 11 -15.81 -5.98 10.60
N LEU A 12 -15.98 -6.04 9.27
CA LEU A 12 -16.32 -4.90 8.40
C LEU A 12 -17.83 -4.60 8.31
N ASP A 13 -18.67 -5.18 9.16
CA ASP A 13 -20.10 -4.86 9.15
C ASP A 13 -20.30 -3.36 9.40
N VAL A 14 -21.03 -2.72 8.50
CA VAL A 14 -21.33 -1.29 8.55
C VAL A 14 -22.03 -0.99 9.87
N PRO A 15 -21.50 -0.09 10.72
CA PRO A 15 -21.99 0.08 12.07
C PRO A 15 -23.39 0.68 12.08
N VAL A 16 -24.19 0.25 13.06
CA VAL A 16 -25.42 0.95 13.46
C VAL A 16 -25.12 2.43 13.72
N PRO A 17 -25.96 3.38 13.23
CA PRO A 17 -25.75 4.79 13.46
C PRO A 17 -25.67 5.09 14.98
N GLY A 18 -24.52 5.59 15.45
CA GLY A 18 -24.32 5.99 16.85
C GLY A 18 -23.10 5.37 17.56
N THR A 19 -22.45 4.35 16.98
CA THR A 19 -21.29 3.69 17.60
C THR A 19 -19.94 4.18 17.06
N TYR A 20 -19.93 5.32 16.35
CA TYR A 20 -18.74 5.73 15.59
C TYR A 20 -17.47 5.92 16.44
N GLN A 21 -17.64 6.30 17.70
CA GLN A 21 -16.53 6.53 18.61
C GLN A 21 -15.95 5.26 19.24
N TYR A 22 -16.67 4.13 19.21
CA TYR A 22 -16.20 2.86 19.79
C TYR A 22 -15.32 2.07 18.83
N TRP A 23 -15.62 2.06 17.52
CA TRP A 23 -14.80 1.33 16.54
C TRP A 23 -13.47 2.02 16.22
N ALA A 24 -13.39 3.35 16.35
CA ALA A 24 -12.12 4.08 16.23
C ALA A 24 -11.12 3.70 17.35
N ARG A 25 -11.61 3.02 18.39
CA ARG A 25 -10.84 2.56 19.56
C ARG A 25 -10.79 1.04 19.69
N ALA A 26 -11.44 0.31 18.77
CA ALA A 26 -11.26 -1.13 18.68
C ALA A 26 -9.82 -1.38 18.24
N PRO A 27 -9.01 -2.17 18.97
CA PRO A 27 -7.70 -2.53 18.49
C PRO A 27 -7.89 -3.19 17.13
N HIS A 28 -7.25 -2.64 16.10
CA HIS A 28 -7.08 -3.35 14.85
C HIS A 28 -6.43 -4.69 15.22
N GLY A 29 -7.23 -5.76 15.24
CA GLY A 29 -6.74 -7.08 15.63
C GLY A 29 -5.62 -7.51 14.68
N THR A 30 -4.76 -8.44 15.10
CA THR A 30 -3.58 -8.93 14.36
C THR A 30 -3.84 -9.21 12.87
N ARG A 31 -5.07 -9.61 12.52
CA ARG A 31 -5.53 -9.85 11.14
C ARG A 31 -5.50 -8.61 10.24
N TRP A 32 -5.77 -7.42 10.80
CA TRP A 32 -5.68 -6.15 10.09
C TRP A 32 -4.23 -5.75 9.85
N ASP A 33 -3.36 -5.98 10.84
CA ASP A 33 -1.91 -5.74 10.69
C ASP A 33 -1.31 -6.62 9.60
N GLU A 34 -1.70 -7.91 9.58
CA GLU A 34 -1.32 -8.84 8.51
C GLU A 34 -1.81 -8.38 7.14
N TYR A 35 -3.05 -7.88 7.05
CA TYR A 35 -3.60 -7.36 5.80
C TYR A 35 -2.82 -6.14 5.30
N TYR A 36 -2.53 -5.17 6.18
CA TYR A 36 -1.75 -3.99 5.83
C TYR A 36 -0.30 -4.34 5.48
N ALA A 37 0.32 -5.26 6.22
CA ALA A 37 1.66 -5.74 5.91
C ALA A 37 1.71 -6.40 4.52
N TRP A 38 0.71 -7.22 4.19
CA TRP A 38 0.61 -7.86 2.87
C TRP A 38 0.32 -6.86 1.75
N GLY A 39 -0.53 -5.85 2.01
CA GLY A 39 -0.78 -4.73 1.10
C GLY A 39 0.47 -3.91 0.80
N LEU A 40 1.20 -3.50 1.84
CA LEU A 40 2.47 -2.78 1.73
C LEU A 40 3.53 -3.60 1.00
N HIS A 41 3.58 -4.92 1.22
CA HIS A 41 4.46 -5.82 0.48
C HIS A 41 4.20 -5.78 -1.03
N GLN A 42 2.94 -5.78 -1.46
CA GLN A 42 2.60 -5.68 -2.88
C GLN A 42 3.02 -4.35 -3.49
N ILE A 43 2.82 -3.24 -2.77
CA ILE A 43 3.24 -1.91 -3.24
C ILE A 43 4.77 -1.83 -3.32
N ALA A 44 5.49 -2.33 -2.32
CA ALA A 44 6.95 -2.39 -2.35
C ALA A 44 7.46 -3.23 -3.53
N LYS A 45 6.79 -4.35 -3.84
CA LYS A 45 7.12 -5.20 -4.99
C LYS A 45 6.90 -4.47 -6.32
N ALA A 46 5.80 -3.73 -6.45
CA ALA A 46 5.52 -2.92 -7.64
C ALA A 46 6.56 -1.79 -7.83
N VAL A 47 6.93 -1.09 -6.75
CA VAL A 47 7.99 -0.06 -6.79
C VAL A 47 9.35 -0.67 -7.13
N SER A 48 9.69 -1.83 -6.55
CA SER A 48 10.92 -2.55 -6.90
C SER A 48 10.96 -2.93 -8.37
N PHE A 49 9.85 -3.41 -8.94
CA PHE A 49 9.75 -3.71 -10.37
C PHE A 49 10.02 -2.47 -11.23
N LEU A 50 9.42 -1.32 -10.90
CA LEU A 50 9.67 -0.08 -11.63
C LEU A 50 11.14 0.33 -11.58
N ASN A 51 11.73 0.40 -10.39
CA ASN A 51 13.09 0.88 -10.23
C ASN A 51 14.11 -0.07 -10.86
N ASN A 52 13.96 -1.37 -10.61
CA ASN A 52 15.00 -2.35 -10.94
C ASN A 52 14.84 -2.91 -12.35
N ASP A 53 13.62 -3.24 -12.76
CA ASP A 53 13.36 -3.92 -14.03
C ASP A 53 13.02 -2.92 -15.13
N CYS A 54 12.23 -1.88 -14.82
CA CYS A 54 11.87 -0.86 -15.81
C CYS A 54 12.85 0.32 -15.87
N LYS A 55 13.73 0.48 -14.87
CA LYS A 55 14.59 1.66 -14.71
C LYS A 55 13.78 2.97 -14.67
N LEU A 56 12.66 2.96 -13.96
CA LEU A 56 11.76 4.11 -13.77
C LEU A 56 11.57 4.41 -12.29
N VAL A 57 11.39 5.69 -11.97
CA VAL A 57 11.03 6.19 -10.63
C VAL A 57 9.59 6.66 -10.65
N HIS A 58 8.77 6.18 -9.70
CA HIS A 58 7.34 6.53 -9.60
C HIS A 58 7.09 8.03 -9.34
N GLY A 59 7.99 8.70 -8.60
CA GLY A 59 7.94 10.16 -8.37
C GLY A 59 6.90 10.65 -7.35
N ASN A 60 5.82 9.90 -7.09
CA ASN A 60 4.78 10.31 -6.14
C ASN A 60 4.12 9.13 -5.38
N VAL A 61 4.92 8.36 -4.63
CA VAL A 61 4.37 7.27 -3.80
C VAL A 61 3.66 7.87 -2.58
N CYS A 62 2.33 7.77 -2.56
CA CYS A 62 1.48 8.31 -1.49
C CYS A 62 0.18 7.48 -1.35
N LEU A 63 -0.70 7.85 -0.41
CA LEU A 63 -1.98 7.14 -0.25
C LEU A 63 -2.85 7.21 -1.52
N ALA A 64 -2.81 8.32 -2.26
CA ALA A 64 -3.59 8.48 -3.49
C ALA A 64 -3.05 7.64 -4.67
N SER A 65 -1.78 7.23 -4.63
CA SER A 65 -1.17 6.37 -5.65
C SER A 65 -1.43 4.88 -5.41
N VAL A 66 -2.20 4.52 -4.36
CA VAL A 66 -2.51 3.14 -4.01
C VAL A 66 -4.01 2.90 -4.17
N VAL A 67 -4.35 1.90 -4.96
CA VAL A 67 -5.73 1.46 -5.17
C VAL A 67 -5.88 0.03 -4.67
N VAL A 68 -6.93 -0.20 -3.88
CA VAL A 68 -7.28 -1.54 -3.39
C VAL A 68 -8.46 -2.07 -4.20
N THR A 69 -8.32 -3.27 -4.77
CA THR A 69 -9.39 -3.90 -5.55
C THR A 69 -10.44 -4.56 -4.65
N GLN A 70 -11.58 -4.95 -5.23
CA GLN A 70 -12.59 -5.76 -4.54
C GLN A 70 -12.07 -7.14 -4.09
N THR A 71 -10.99 -7.63 -4.73
CA THR A 71 -10.28 -8.85 -4.35
C THR A 71 -9.22 -8.63 -3.28
N LEU A 72 -9.11 -7.41 -2.74
CA LEU A 72 -8.16 -6.98 -1.71
C LEU A 72 -6.69 -6.90 -2.18
N ASP A 73 -6.45 -6.83 -3.49
CA ASP A 73 -5.11 -6.62 -4.03
C ASP A 73 -4.75 -5.14 -4.02
N TRP A 74 -3.52 -4.83 -3.62
CA TRP A 74 -3.02 -3.45 -3.55
C TRP A 74 -2.21 -3.16 -4.81
N LYS A 75 -2.60 -2.12 -5.54
CA LYS A 75 -2.00 -1.75 -6.82
C LYS A 75 -1.45 -0.34 -6.78
N LEU A 76 -0.28 -0.16 -7.38
CA LEU A 76 0.33 1.15 -7.62
C LEU A 76 -0.30 1.80 -8.85
N HIS A 77 -0.60 3.10 -8.77
CA HIS A 77 -1.24 3.90 -9.81
C HIS A 77 -0.69 5.35 -9.78
N ALA A 78 -1.20 6.25 -10.63
CA ALA A 78 -0.75 7.65 -10.76
C ALA A 78 0.65 7.79 -11.36
N PHE A 79 0.81 7.25 -12.57
CA PHE A 79 2.06 7.20 -13.32
C PHE A 79 2.38 8.48 -14.12
N ASP A 80 1.65 9.56 -13.90
CA ASP A 80 1.74 10.81 -14.67
C ASP A 80 3.09 11.53 -14.50
N VAL A 81 3.82 11.23 -13.42
CA VAL A 81 5.10 11.84 -13.05
C VAL A 81 6.26 10.85 -13.05
N LEU A 82 6.15 9.76 -13.82
CA LEU A 82 7.26 8.81 -13.99
C LEU A 82 8.50 9.50 -14.56
N SER A 83 9.66 9.17 -14.01
CA SER A 83 10.96 9.62 -14.54
C SER A 83 11.90 8.44 -14.75
N GLU A 84 12.94 8.64 -15.54
CA GLU A 84 14.02 7.66 -15.66
C GLU A 84 14.78 7.53 -14.32
N PHE A 85 15.24 6.32 -14.04
CA PHE A 85 16.12 6.04 -12.91
C PHE A 85 17.56 6.37 -13.29
N ASP A 86 18.09 7.46 -12.77
CA ASP A 86 19.51 7.77 -12.90
C ASP A 86 20.34 6.98 -11.87
N GLY A 87 20.90 5.85 -12.32
CA GLY A 87 21.76 4.99 -11.51
C GLY A 87 23.15 5.57 -11.21
N SER A 88 23.48 6.78 -11.67
CA SER A 88 24.80 7.39 -11.43
C SER A 88 24.98 8.00 -10.03
N ASN A 89 23.92 8.06 -9.22
CA ASN A 89 23.96 8.72 -7.90
C ASN A 89 24.55 7.85 -6.75
N GLU A 90 25.05 6.65 -7.03
CA GLU A 90 25.75 5.79 -6.05
C GLU A 90 27.07 6.42 -5.52
N THR A 91 27.52 7.53 -6.10
CA THR A 91 28.82 8.14 -5.79
C THR A 91 28.75 9.47 -5.01
N SER A 92 27.57 10.02 -4.74
CA SER A 92 27.44 11.39 -4.20
C SER A 92 27.36 11.47 -2.67
N SER A 93 27.19 10.34 -1.97
CA SER A 93 26.95 10.35 -0.49
C SER A 93 28.18 10.04 0.36
N THR A 94 29.32 9.68 -0.25
CA THR A 94 30.53 9.22 0.48
C THR A 94 31.69 10.22 0.47
N GLN A 95 31.46 11.47 0.03
CA GLN A 95 32.45 12.54 0.17
C GLN A 95 31.83 13.72 0.92
N MET A 96 31.66 13.56 2.23
CA MET A 96 31.79 14.71 3.13
C MET A 96 33.20 14.63 3.73
N LEU A 97 34.06 15.53 3.24
CA LEU A 97 35.35 15.90 3.82
C LEU A 97 35.20 16.43 5.24
#